data_AF-A0A197K2M7-F1
#
_entry.id   AF-A0A197K2M7-F1
#
_cell.length_a   1.000
_cell.length_b   1.000
_cell.length_c   1.000
_cell.angle_alpha   90.00
_cell.angle_beta   90.00
_cell.angle_gamma   90.00
#
_symmetry.space_group_name_H-M   'P 1'
#
loop_
_entity.id
_entity.type
_entity.pdbx_description
1 polymer ?
#
loop_
_entity_poly.entity_id
_entity_poly.type
_entity_poly.pdbx_seq_one_letter_code
_entity_poly.pdbx_strand_id
1 'polypeptide(L)'
;MAGVVHLVKTNPALAPLFIFGGSGIVGGIAYIGHCLANGPDVVINKTAAEKPWNRIQPHENAKLWSPNKDFWQDRKDRAEQLKRQA
;
A
#
# COMPACT_ATOMS: atom_id res chain seq x y z
N MET A 1 -17.13 -22.10 24.59
CA MET A 1 -16.20 -21.06 24.11
C MET A 1 -17.02 -19.87 23.62
N ALA A 2 -17.13 -18.80 24.39
CA ALA A 2 -17.84 -17.59 23.96
C ALA A 2 -16.93 -16.80 23.00
N GLY A 3 -17.28 -16.76 21.71
CA GLY A 3 -16.51 -16.04 20.69
C GLY A 3 -16.76 -14.53 20.73
N VAL A 4 -15.92 -13.76 20.02
CA VAL A 4 -16.03 -12.28 19.90
C VAL A 4 -17.43 -11.85 19.46
N VAL A 5 -18.07 -12.60 18.56
CA VAL A 5 -19.45 -12.33 18.10
C VAL A 5 -20.47 -12.42 19.24
N HIS A 6 -20.33 -13.38 20.15
CA HIS A 6 -21.20 -13.50 21.32
C HIS A 6 -20.98 -12.32 22.28
N LEU A 7 -19.73 -11.93 22.49
CA LEU A 7 -19.35 -10.84 23.40
C LEU A 7 -19.86 -9.47 22.93
N VAL A 8 -19.83 -9.22 21.61
CA VAL A 8 -20.40 -8.01 20.99
C VAL A 8 -21.93 -8.02 21.03
N LYS A 9 -22.58 -9.18 20.84
CA LYS A 9 -24.05 -9.30 20.96
C LYS A 9 -24.54 -9.03 22.38
N THR A 10 -23.81 -9.50 23.39
CA THR A 10 -24.16 -9.29 24.79
C THR A 10 -23.84 -7.86 25.26
N ASN A 11 -22.76 -7.26 24.74
CA ASN A 11 -22.33 -5.91 25.10
C ASN A 11 -21.99 -5.10 23.84
N PRO A 12 -22.97 -4.41 23.22
CA PRO A 12 -22.75 -3.68 21.96
C PRO A 12 -21.76 -2.51 22.09
N ALA A 13 -21.57 -1.98 23.30
CA ALA A 13 -20.57 -0.94 23.59
C ALA A 13 -19.12 -1.39 23.29
N LEU A 14 -18.85 -2.70 23.20
CA LEU A 14 -17.52 -3.24 22.90
C LEU A 14 -17.22 -3.31 21.40
N ALA A 15 -18.24 -3.20 20.53
CA ALA A 15 -18.07 -3.21 19.08
C ALA A 15 -17.05 -2.19 18.55
N PRO A 16 -17.09 -0.88 18.92
CA PRO A 16 -16.13 0.10 18.42
C PRO A 16 -14.68 -0.24 18.79
N LEU A 17 -14.44 -0.81 19.98
CA LEU A 17 -13.08 -1.20 20.41
C LEU A 17 -12.50 -2.29 19.50
N PHE A 18 -13.31 -3.30 19.16
CA PHE A 18 -12.87 -4.35 18.24
C PHE A 18 -12.72 -3.86 16.81
N ILE A 19 -13.55 -2.91 16.36
CA ILE A 19 -13.43 -2.32 15.03
C ILE A 19 -12.13 -1.53 14.92
N PHE A 20 -11.86 -0.61 15.85
CA PHE A 20 -10.63 0.18 15.79
C PHE A 20 -9.38 -0.68 15.97
N GLY A 21 -9.36 -1.57 16.97
CA GLY A 21 -8.22 -2.48 17.17
C GLY A 21 -8.01 -3.43 16.00
N GLY A 22 -9.08 -4.06 15.52
CA GLY A 22 -9.04 -4.98 14.37
C GLY A 22 -8.63 -4.27 13.08
N SER A 23 -9.16 -3.07 12.81
CA SER A 23 -8.79 -2.28 11.64
C SER A 23 -7.31 -1.89 11.64
N GLY A 24 -6.73 -1.60 12.80
CA GLY A 24 -5.30 -1.32 12.93
C GLY A 24 -4.43 -2.52 12.55
N ILE A 25 -4.78 -3.71 13.03
CA ILE A 25 -4.07 -4.95 12.69
C ILE A 25 -4.18 -5.25 11.19
N VAL A 26 -5.40 -5.20 10.65
CA VAL A 26 -5.66 -5.46 9.22
C VAL A 26 -4.91 -4.44 8.36
N GLY A 27 -4.97 -3.15 8.71
CA GLY A 27 -4.27 -2.08 8.01
C GLY A 27 -2.75 -2.25 8.04
N GLY A 28 -2.20 -2.66 9.19
CA GLY A 28 -0.77 -2.95 9.34
C GLY A 28 -0.31 -4.08 8.44
N ILE A 29 -1.02 -5.21 8.44
CA ILE A 29 -0.71 -6.36 7.58
C ILE A 29 -0.86 -5.98 6.09
N ALA A 30 -1.92 -5.26 5.73
CA ALA A 30 -2.15 -4.80 4.37
C ALA A 30 -1.03 -3.87 3.88
N TYR A 31 -0.56 -2.94 4.73
CA TYR A 31 0.53 -2.04 4.38
C TYR A 31 1.87 -2.78 4.21
N ILE A 32 2.18 -3.74 5.09
CA ILE A 32 3.36 -4.60 4.93
C ILE A 32 3.28 -5.36 3.60
N GLY A 33 2.12 -5.95 3.27
CA GLY A 33 1.91 -6.62 1.99
C GLY A 33 2.12 -5.70 0.79
N HIS A 34 1.64 -4.46 0.85
CA HIS A 34 1.88 -3.45 -0.18
C HIS A 34 3.36 -3.14 -0.36
N CYS A 35 4.09 -2.92 0.74
CA CYS A 35 5.54 -2.65 0.70
C CYS A 35 6.32 -3.83 0.13
N LEU A 36 5.92 -5.06 0.44
CA LEU A 36 6.57 -6.26 -0.08
C LEU A 36 6.35 -6.41 -1.60
N ALA A 37 5.12 -6.17 -2.07
CA ALA A 37 4.76 -6.37 -3.48
C ALA A 37 5.28 -5.24 -4.39
N ASN A 38 5.17 -3.99 -3.95
CA ASN A 38 5.39 -2.80 -4.77
C ASN A 38 6.63 -1.99 -4.38
N GLY A 39 7.30 -2.32 -3.27
CA GLY A 39 8.47 -1.60 -2.80
C GLY A 39 9.72 -1.96 -3.62
N PRO A 40 10.59 -0.98 -3.95
CA PRO A 40 11.84 -1.25 -4.65
C PRO A 40 12.93 -1.87 -3.74
N ASP A 41 12.75 -1.80 -2.42
CA ASP A 41 13.79 -2.13 -1.43
C ASP A 41 13.82 -3.62 -1.06
N VAL A 42 12.76 -4.38 -1.35
CA VAL A 42 12.61 -5.77 -0.87
C VAL A 42 12.61 -6.75 -2.02
N VAL A 43 13.58 -7.66 -2.04
CA VAL A 43 13.63 -8.77 -3.00
C VAL A 43 12.92 -10.00 -2.41
N ILE A 44 11.66 -10.21 -2.78
CA ILE A 44 10.93 -11.44 -2.42
C ILE A 44 11.40 -12.61 -3.30
N ASN A 45 11.37 -12.40 -4.61
CA ASN A 45 11.75 -13.43 -5.59
C ASN A 45 13.12 -13.12 -6.18
N LYS A 46 14.12 -13.91 -5.80
CA LYS A 46 15.51 -13.76 -6.27
C LYS A 46 15.73 -14.26 -7.70
N THR A 47 14.82 -15.08 -8.24
CA THR A 47 14.95 -15.66 -9.59
C THR A 47 14.20 -14.86 -10.65
N ALA A 48 13.47 -13.80 -10.26
CA ALA A 48 12.81 -12.92 -11.21
C ALA A 48 13.85 -12.15 -12.07
N ALA A 49 13.59 -12.03 -13.37
CA ALA A 49 14.48 -11.36 -14.31
C ALA A 49 14.62 -9.85 -14.02
N GLU A 50 13.52 -9.22 -13.61
CA GLU A 50 13.47 -7.83 -13.21
C GLU A 50 13.68 -7.68 -11.70
N LYS A 51 14.64 -6.84 -11.32
CA LYS A 51 14.86 -6.47 -9.91
C LYS A 51 13.81 -5.43 -9.48
N PRO A 52 13.39 -5.40 -8.21
CA PRO A 52 12.26 -4.57 -7.77
C PRO A 52 12.42 -3.07 -8.09
N TRP A 53 13.62 -2.52 -7.99
CA TRP A 53 13.90 -1.12 -8.34
C TRP A 53 13.82 -0.81 -9.84
N ASN A 54 13.85 -1.81 -10.71
CA ASN A 54 13.65 -1.63 -12.16
C ASN A 54 12.17 -1.53 -12.53
N ARG A 55 11.25 -1.91 -11.63
CA ARG A 55 9.80 -1.91 -11.90
C ARG A 55 9.17 -0.53 -11.84
N ILE A 56 9.81 0.42 -11.15
CA ILE A 56 9.25 1.73 -10.82
C ILE A 56 10.02 2.78 -11.59
N GLN A 57 9.33 3.56 -12.42
CA GLN A 57 9.97 4.65 -13.14
C GLN A 57 10.17 5.87 -12.21
N PRO A 58 11.18 6.74 -12.45
CA PRO A 58 11.48 7.90 -11.59
C PRO A 58 10.35 8.94 -11.44
N HIS A 59 9.33 8.88 -12.31
CA HIS A 59 8.16 9.75 -12.27
C HIS A 59 6.92 9.08 -11.65
N GLU A 60 7.01 7.81 -11.29
CA GLU A 60 5.94 7.07 -10.63
C GLU A 60 6.09 7.12 -9.11
N ASN A 61 4.95 7.03 -8.42
CA ASN A 61 4.91 7.03 -6.96
C ASN A 61 4.88 5.59 -6.43
N ALA A 62 5.90 5.20 -5.68
CA ALA A 62 5.96 3.91 -5.00
C ALA A 62 5.16 3.87 -3.68
N LYS A 63 4.70 5.02 -3.17
CA LYS A 63 4.00 5.11 -1.88
C LYS A 63 2.56 4.64 -2.02
N LEU A 64 2.05 4.00 -0.96
CA LEU A 64 0.63 3.61 -0.87
C LEU A 64 -0.31 4.79 -1.14
N TRP A 65 0.01 5.97 -0.62
CA TRP A 65 -0.77 7.18 -0.85
C TRP A 65 0.11 8.43 -0.84
N SER A 66 -0.26 9.42 -1.65
CA SER A 66 0.33 10.75 -1.66
C SER A 66 -0.77 11.80 -1.74
N PRO A 67 -0.79 12.80 -0.85
CA PRO A 67 -1.80 13.85 -0.87
C PRO A 67 -1.64 14.78 -2.08
N ASN A 68 -0.44 14.90 -2.64
CA ASN A 68 -0.14 15.83 -3.72
C ASN A 68 -0.17 15.14 -5.08
N LYS A 69 -1.38 14.94 -5.64
CA LYS A 69 -1.55 14.23 -6.93
C LYS A 69 -0.95 15.01 -8.09
N ASP A 70 -1.11 16.33 -8.11
CA ASP A 70 -0.70 17.18 -9.23
C ASP A 70 0.81 17.13 -9.47
N PHE A 71 1.60 17.05 -8.39
CA PHE A 71 3.05 16.86 -8.48
C PHE A 71 3.44 15.57 -9.22
N TRP A 72 2.73 14.47 -8.99
CA TRP A 72 3.01 13.22 -9.68
C TRP A 72 2.52 13.20 -11.12
N GLN A 73 1.44 13.93 -11.42
CA GLN A 73 0.97 14.08 -12.79
C GLN A 73 1.93 14.92 -13.63
N ASP A 74 2.38 16.07 -13.14
CA ASP A 74 3.35 16.91 -13.85
C ASP A 74 4.64 16.14 -14.18
N ARG A 75 5.11 15.28 -13.27
CA ARG A 75 6.29 14.42 -13.53
C ARG A 75 6.03 13.38 -14.61
N LYS A 76 4.84 12.80 -14.66
CA LYS A 76 4.43 11.86 -15.72
C LYS A 76 4.36 12.57 -17.07
N ASP A 77 3.72 13.74 -17.11
CA ASP A 77 3.57 14.53 -18.34
C ASP A 77 4.92 14.95 -18.91
N ARG A 78 5.84 15.44 -18.06
CA ARG A 78 7.22 15.76 -18.47
C ARG A 78 7.96 14.55 -19.02
N ALA A 79 7.82 13.38 -18.37
CA ALA A 79 8.46 12.16 -18.84
C ALA A 79 7.93 11.73 -20.21
N GLU A 80 6.63 11.89 -20.49
CA GLU A 80 6.06 11.64 -21.80
C GLU A 80 6.53 12.64 -22.87
N GLN A 81 6.62 13.93 -22.52
CA GLN A 81 7.11 14.95 -23.43
C GLN A 81 8.56 14.66 -23.88
N LEU A 82 9.43 14.28 -22.94
CA LEU A 82 10.81 13.88 -23.25
C LEU A 82 10.84 12.66 -24.17
N LYS A 83 9.97 11.66 -23.96
CA LYS A 83 9.86 10.49 -24.84
C LYS A 83 9.42 10.83 -26.25
N ARG A 84 8.59 11.87 -26.44
CA ARG A 84 8.14 12.31 -27.78
C ARG A 84 9.19 13.12 -28.53
N GLN A 85 10.16 13.69 -27.82
CA GLN A 85 11.23 14.51 -28.38
C GLN A 85 12.49 13.70 -28.75
N ALA A 86 12.60 12.48 -28.24
CA ALA A 86 13.67 11.52 -28.55
C ALA A 86 13.28 10.63 -29.74
#